data_AF-A0A1T5HV56-F1
#
_entry.id   AF-A0A1T5HV56-F1
#
_cell.length_a   1.000
_cell.length_b   1.000
_cell.length_c   1.000
_cell.angle_alpha   90.00
_cell.angle_beta   90.00
_cell.angle_gamma   90.00
#
_symmetry.space_group_name_H-M   'P 1'
#
loop_
_entity.id
_entity.type
_entity.pdbx_description
1 polymer ?
#
loop_
_entity_poly.entity_id
_entity_poly.type
_entity_poly.pdbx_seq_one_letter_code
_entity_poly.pdbx_strand_id
1 'polypeptide(L)' 'MRRTKATLIYAKTKNIRAVQLLLGHMKLDNTVRYLGVEIDDALNISEKIDS' A
#
# COMPACT_ATOMS: atom_id res chain seq x y z
N MET A 1 -4.53 14.80 -5.83
CA MET A 1 -3.06 14.80 -5.92
C MET A 1 -2.34 14.04 -4.78
N ARG A 2 -2.81 14.06 -3.52
CA ARG A 2 -2.17 13.30 -2.41
C ARG A 2 -2.18 11.77 -2.61
N ARG A 3 -3.30 11.22 -3.11
CA ARG A 3 -3.43 9.77 -3.41
C ARG A 3 -2.37 9.27 -4.39
N THR A 4 -2.14 9.98 -5.49
CA THR A 4 -1.16 9.60 -6.52
C THR A 4 0.26 9.49 -5.99
N LYS A 5 0.70 10.42 -5.14
CA LYS A 5 2.05 10.41 -4.56
C LYS A 5 2.24 9.27 -3.55
N ALA A 6 1.22 9.01 -2.73
CA ALA A 6 1.20 7.88 -1.80
C ALA A 6 1.29 6.54 -2.53
N THR A 7 0.53 6.37 -3.62
CA THR A 7 0.59 5.16 -4.47
C THR A 7 1.95 4.96 -5.12
N LEU A 8 2.58 6.03 -5.64
CA LEU A 8 3.94 5.93 -6.21
C LEU A 8 5.00 5.54 -5.16
N ILE A 9 4.91 6.13 -3.97
CA ILE A 9 5.84 5.81 -2.87
C ILE A 9 5.65 4.36 -2.44
N TYR A 10 4.39 3.90 -2.34
CA TYR A 10 4.09 2.51 -2.06
C TYR A 10 4.64 1.58 -3.14
N ALA A 11 4.39 1.87 -4.42
CA ALA A 11 4.85 1.03 -5.52
C ALA A 11 6.38 0.90 -5.55
N LYS A 12 7.11 1.97 -5.20
CA LYS A 12 8.58 1.99 -5.21
C LYS A 12 9.22 1.34 -3.97
N THR A 13 8.58 1.49 -2.80
CA THR A 13 9.18 1.08 -1.52
C THR A 13 8.54 -0.17 -0.93
N LYS A 14 7.34 -0.53 -1.38
CA LYS A 14 6.43 -1.53 -0.78
C LYS A 14 6.30 -1.37 0.75
N ASN A 15 6.45 -0.15 1.26
CA ASN A 15 6.41 0.15 2.69
C ASN A 15 5.13 0.91 3.06
N ILE A 16 4.14 0.17 3.54
CA ILE A 16 2.84 0.74 3.94
C ILE A 16 2.95 1.69 5.14
N ARG A 17 3.90 1.47 6.06
CA ARG A 17 4.12 2.32 7.25
C ARG A 17 4.63 3.70 6.88
N ALA A 18 5.56 3.78 5.94
CA ALA A 18 6.05 5.06 5.43
C ALA A 18 4.89 5.88 4.82
N VAL A 19 3.98 5.21 4.11
CA VAL A 19 2.81 5.86 3.52
C VAL A 19 1.76 6.23 4.57
N GLN A 20 1.58 5.42 5.60
CA GLN A 20 0.71 5.73 6.73
C GLN A 20 1.15 7.03 7.43
N LEU A 21 2.44 7.16 7.73
CA LEU A 21 3.02 8.35 8.35
C LEU A 21 2.87 9.58 7.45
N LEU A 22 3.13 9.42 6.14
CA LEU A 22 2.99 10.49 5.16
C LEU A 22 1.54 11.01 5.04
N LEU A 23 0.56 10.11 5.21
CA LEU A 23 -0.86 10.44 5.15
C LEU A 23 -1.43 10.88 6.50
N GLY A 24 -0.69 10.73 7.60
CA GLY A 24 -1.15 11.06 8.95
C GLY A 24 -2.29 10.14 9.42
N HIS A 25 -2.32 8.89 8.95
CA HIS A 25 -3.37 7.95 9.33
C HIS A 25 -3.08 7.32 10.69
N MET A 26 -4.06 7.42 11.60
CA MET A 26 -4.00 6.82 12.93
C MET A 26 -3.98 5.28 12.88
N LYS A 27 -4.69 4.70 11.89
CA LYS A 27 -4.78 3.25 11.70
C LYS A 27 -4.19 2.85 10.35
N LEU A 28 -3.56 1.68 10.33
CA LEU A 28 -2.96 1.10 9.13
C LEU A 28 -4.04 0.71 8.12
N ASP A 29 -5.20 0.25 8.59
CA ASP A 29 -6.40 -0.07 7.79
C ASP A 29 -6.86 1.09 6.92
N ASN A 30 -6.77 2.33 7.42
CA ASN A 30 -7.15 3.52 6.66
C ASN A 30 -6.21 3.72 5.48
N THR A 31 -4.92 3.42 5.66
CA THR A 31 -3.90 3.52 4.60
C THR A 31 -4.12 2.47 3.55
N VAL A 32 -4.36 1.23 3.98
CA VAL A 32 -4.71 0.11 3.09
C VAL A 32 -5.93 0.45 2.25
N ARG A 33 -7.04 0.88 2.87
CA ARG A 33 -8.29 1.20 2.16
C ARG A 33 -8.15 2.42 1.26
N TYR A 34 -7.32 3.40 1.64
CA TYR A 34 -7.04 4.59 0.84
C TYR A 34 -6.20 4.28 -0.42
N LEU A 35 -5.28 3.33 -0.31
CA LEU A 35 -4.44 2.89 -1.41
C LEU A 35 -5.10 1.82 -2.27
N GLY A 36 -5.93 0.95 -1.70
CA GLY A 36 -6.57 -0.17 -2.37
C GLY A 36 -5.64 -1.36 -2.63
N VAL A 37 -4.52 -1.47 -1.92
CA VAL A 37 -3.38 -2.31 -2.36
C VAL A 37 -3.36 -3.72 -1.76
N GLU A 38 -4.11 -4.00 -0.68
CA GLU A 38 -4.09 -5.35 -0.08
C GLU A 38 -4.55 -6.45 -1.04
N ILE A 39 -5.50 -6.18 -1.95
CA ILE A 39 -5.99 -7.19 -2.89
C ILE A 39 -4.94 -7.49 -3.98
N ASP A 40 -4.36 -6.45 -4.59
CA ASP A 40 -3.37 -6.61 -5.65
C ASP A 40 -2.05 -7.20 -5.14
N ASP A 41 -1.60 -6.82 -3.94
CA ASP A 41 -0.39 -7.39 -3.35
C ASP A 41 -0.62 -8.81 -2.82
N ALA A 42 -1.78 -9.12 -2.24
CA ALA A 42 -2.10 -10.50 -1.85
C ALA A 42 -2.13 -11.44 -3.06
N LEU A 43 -2.68 -10.98 -4.19
CA LEU A 43 -2.68 -11.74 -5.44
C LEU A 43 -1.24 -11.95 -5.97
N ASN A 44 -0.44 -10.89 -6.06
CA ASN A 44 0.97 -11.00 -6.48
C ASN A 44 1.81 -11.90 -5.55
N ILE A 45 1.55 -11.89 -4.25
CA ILE A 45 2.22 -12.77 -3.29
C ILE A 45 1.76 -14.21 -3.50
N SER A 46 0.46 -14.45 -3.70
CA SER A 46 -0.08 -15.78 -4.00
C SER A 46 0.55 -16.36 -5.28
N GLU A 47 0.58 -15.59 -6.37
CA GLU A 47 1.17 -16.01 -7.65
C GLU A 47 2.66 -16.35 -7.52
N LYS A 48 3.41 -15.62 -6.69
CA LYS A 48 4.83 -15.90 -6.43
C LYS A 48 5.08 -17.12 -5.55
N ILE A 49 4.16 -17.45 -4.64
CA ILE A 49 4.29 -18.61 -3.77
C ILE A 49 3.97 -19.90 -4.52
N ASP A 50 3.06 -19.84 -5.50
CA ASP A 50 2.66 -20.98 -6.34
C ASP A 50 3.61 -21.23 -7.55
N SER A 51 4.69 -20.46 -7.70
CA SER A 51 5.66 -20.54 -8.81
C SER A 51 6.96 -21.28 -8.46
#